data_AF-A0A1J5PU16-F1
#
_entry.id   AF-A0A1J5PU16-F1
#
_cell.length_a   1.000
_cell.length_b   1.000
_cell.length_c   1.000
_cell.angle_alpha   90.00
_cell.angle_beta   90.00
_cell.angle_gamma   90.00
#
_symmetry.space_group_name_H-M   'P 1'
#
loop_
_entity.id
_entity.type
_entity.pdbx_description
1 polymer ?
#
loop_
_entity_poly.entity_id
_entity_poly.type
_entity_poly.pdbx_seq_one_letter_code
_entity_poly.pdbx_strand_id
1 'polypeptide(L)'
;MFPPLWGPKSFNWGAGMGSYKNAAKFIYANMPYGQSYSLTPQEAWDVAYFMDAQERPQDPRWQGTVAATRAKYHDSKFSLYGQKVNGKVLGDIGAPKAR
;
A
#
# COMPACT_ATOMS: atom_id res chain seq x y z
N MET A 1 -14.93 -12.23 -10.60
CA MET A 1 -14.54 -10.80 -10.53
C MET A 1 -13.36 -10.68 -9.58
N PHE A 2 -12.33 -9.90 -9.89
CA PHE A 2 -11.13 -9.72 -9.05
C PHE A 2 -10.94 -8.24 -8.70
N PRO A 3 -10.62 -7.91 -7.44
CA PRO A 3 -10.43 -6.52 -7.03
C PRO A 3 -9.13 -5.94 -7.59
N PRO A 4 -9.08 -4.64 -7.91
CA PRO A 4 -7.83 -3.96 -8.21
C PRO A 4 -6.96 -3.88 -6.95
N LEU A 5 -5.67 -4.16 -7.09
CA LEU A 5 -4.71 -4.14 -5.98
C LEU A 5 -4.03 -2.78 -5.81
N TRP A 6 -3.90 -2.00 -6.89
CA TRP A 6 -3.39 -0.63 -6.89
C TRP A 6 -4.06 0.20 -8.00
N GLY A 7 -3.62 1.44 -8.17
CA GLY A 7 -4.18 2.36 -9.14
C GLY A 7 -5.47 3.03 -8.64
N PRO A 8 -6.12 3.86 -9.48
CA PRO A 8 -7.14 4.81 -9.04
C PRO A 8 -8.42 4.18 -8.49
N LYS A 9 -8.66 2.89 -8.77
CA LYS A 9 -9.84 2.14 -8.31
C LYS A 9 -9.55 1.19 -7.15
N SER A 10 -8.32 1.17 -6.65
CA SER A 10 -7.94 0.39 -5.47
C SER A 10 -8.23 1.17 -4.17
N PHE A 11 -7.90 0.54 -3.04
CA PHE A 11 -7.88 1.18 -1.74
C PHE A 11 -6.87 2.34 -1.69
N ASN A 12 -7.12 3.30 -0.80
CA ASN A 12 -6.29 4.50 -0.67
C ASN A 12 -5.09 4.27 0.27
N TRP A 13 -4.16 5.22 0.29
CA TRP A 13 -2.98 5.20 1.16
C TRP A 13 -3.31 5.13 2.66
N GLY A 14 -4.49 5.62 3.09
CA GLY A 14 -4.93 5.57 4.49
C GLY A 14 -5.51 4.22 4.94
N ALA A 15 -5.71 3.27 4.03
CA ALA A 15 -6.26 1.95 4.36
C ALA A 15 -5.20 1.06 5.04
N GLY A 16 -5.64 0.20 5.96
CA GLY A 16 -4.75 -0.73 6.66
C GLY A 16 -3.99 -1.72 5.76
N MET A 17 -4.49 -1.94 4.53
CA MET A 17 -3.83 -2.75 3.50
C MET A 17 -2.65 -2.03 2.83
N GLY A 18 -2.47 -0.72 3.04
CA GLY A 18 -1.27 0.02 2.59
C GLY A 18 -0.04 -0.21 3.45
N SER A 19 -0.15 -1.05 4.49
CA SER A 19 0.99 -1.58 5.24
C SER A 19 1.38 -2.92 4.65
N TYR A 20 2.59 -3.01 4.10
CA TYR A 20 3.03 -4.23 3.41
C TYR A 20 3.19 -5.42 4.39
N LYS A 21 3.27 -5.16 5.70
CA LYS A 21 3.16 -6.18 6.75
C LYS A 21 1.76 -6.82 6.81
N ASN A 22 0.72 -6.00 6.74
CA ASN A 22 -0.66 -6.49 6.77
C ASN A 22 -0.99 -7.20 5.46
N ALA A 23 -0.54 -6.64 4.33
CA ALA A 23 -0.66 -7.27 3.03
C ALA A 23 0.04 -8.64 2.99
N ALA A 24 1.28 -8.75 3.48
CA ALA A 24 2.02 -10.01 3.53
C ALA A 24 1.26 -11.10 4.32
N LYS A 25 0.70 -10.73 5.49
CA LYS A 25 -0.12 -11.66 6.29
C LYS A 25 -1.37 -12.11 5.54
N PHE A 26 -2.06 -11.18 4.89
CA PHE A 26 -3.26 -11.48 4.13
C PHE A 26 -2.95 -12.39 2.93
N ILE A 27 -1.89 -12.07 2.18
CA ILE A 27 -1.42 -12.83 1.02
C ILE A 27 -1.02 -14.24 1.45
N TYR A 28 -0.19 -14.39 2.48
CA TYR A 28 0.25 -15.70 2.96
C TYR A 28 -0.94 -16.62 3.34
N ALA A 29 -1.95 -16.08 4.01
CA ALA A 29 -3.08 -16.88 4.48
C ALA A 29 -4.18 -17.12 3.43
N ASN A 30 -4.35 -16.22 2.46
CA ASN A 30 -5.54 -16.20 1.60
C ASN A 30 -5.25 -16.15 0.10
N MET A 31 -4.00 -16.00 -0.31
CA MET A 31 -3.59 -15.92 -1.72
C MET A 31 -2.54 -16.98 -2.07
N PRO A 32 -2.58 -17.53 -3.30
CA PRO A 32 -3.62 -17.36 -4.31
C PRO A 32 -4.99 -17.90 -3.86
N TYR A 33 -6.07 -17.42 -4.49
CA TYR A 33 -7.43 -17.84 -4.12
C TYR A 33 -7.59 -19.37 -4.22
N GLY A 34 -8.09 -19.99 -3.15
CA GLY A 34 -8.22 -21.45 -3.04
C GLY A 34 -6.91 -22.18 -2.71
N GLN A 35 -5.81 -21.48 -2.50
CA GLN A 35 -4.49 -22.03 -2.21
C GLN A 35 -3.86 -21.37 -0.97
N SER A 36 -4.61 -21.34 0.14
CA SER A 36 -4.13 -20.82 1.42
C SER A 36 -2.81 -21.45 1.84
N TYR A 37 -1.86 -20.62 2.31
CA TYR A 37 -0.54 -21.04 2.79
C TYR A 37 0.34 -21.77 1.75
N SER A 38 0.07 -21.57 0.46
CA SER A 38 0.89 -22.15 -0.62
C SER A 38 2.20 -21.39 -0.88
N LEU A 39 2.24 -20.10 -0.55
CA LEU A 39 3.47 -19.28 -0.63
C LEU A 39 4.30 -19.44 0.64
N THR A 40 5.61 -19.34 0.52
CA THR A 40 6.47 -19.14 1.69
C THR A 40 6.21 -17.77 2.33
N PRO A 41 6.53 -17.59 3.62
CA PRO A 41 6.43 -16.27 4.25
C PRO A 41 7.22 -15.19 3.50
N GLN A 42 8.41 -15.53 2.98
CA GLN A 42 9.26 -14.58 2.24
C GLN A 42 8.61 -14.14 0.92
N GLU A 43 8.11 -15.08 0.12
CA GLU A 43 7.39 -14.75 -1.12
C GLU A 43 6.19 -13.86 -0.85
N ALA A 44 5.44 -14.11 0.23
CA ALA A 44 4.32 -13.25 0.62
C ALA A 44 4.76 -11.83 0.98
N TRP A 45 5.91 -11.65 1.64
CA TRP A 45 6.50 -10.33 1.89
C TRP A 45 6.95 -9.64 0.60
N ASP A 46 7.61 -10.36 -0.31
CA ASP A 46 8.11 -9.80 -1.55
C ASP A 46 6.96 -9.34 -2.47
N VAL A 47 5.90 -10.17 -2.60
CA VAL A 47 4.69 -9.81 -3.35
C VAL A 47 3.98 -8.63 -2.69
N ALA A 48 3.86 -8.61 -1.36
CA ALA A 48 3.24 -7.51 -0.63
C ALA A 48 3.99 -6.20 -0.83
N TYR A 49 5.33 -6.22 -0.74
CA TYR A 49 6.16 -5.06 -0.98
C TYR A 49 6.00 -4.54 -2.41
N PHE A 50 6.04 -5.44 -3.40
CA PHE A 50 5.83 -5.08 -4.81
C PHE A 50 4.45 -4.44 -5.05
N MET A 51 3.40 -4.99 -4.44
CA MET A 51 2.03 -4.48 -4.54
C MET A 51 1.90 -3.07 -3.90
N ASP A 52 2.49 -2.88 -2.73
CA ASP A 52 2.46 -1.61 -1.98
C ASP A 52 3.41 -0.54 -2.51
N ALA A 53 4.36 -0.92 -3.37
CA ALA A 53 5.22 0.00 -4.11
C ALA A 53 4.51 0.72 -5.28
N GLN A 54 3.22 0.46 -5.51
CA GLN A 54 2.44 1.05 -6.60
C GLN A 54 1.55 2.20 -6.12
N GLU A 55 1.40 3.21 -6.97
CA GLU A 55 0.54 4.35 -6.68
C GLU A 55 -0.94 3.98 -6.56
N ARG A 56 -1.64 4.75 -5.72
CA ARG A 56 -3.05 4.53 -5.34
C ARG A 56 -3.66 5.84 -4.82
N PRO A 57 -4.98 5.94 -4.61
CA PRO A 57 -5.61 7.17 -4.16
C PRO A 57 -5.00 7.71 -2.86
N GLN A 58 -4.95 9.04 -2.75
CA GLN A 58 -4.34 9.75 -1.64
C GLN A 58 -4.99 9.39 -0.29
N ASP A 59 -4.24 9.48 0.81
CA ASP A 59 -4.77 9.36 2.16
C ASP A 59 -5.80 10.49 2.41
N PRO A 60 -7.06 10.17 2.77
CA PRO A 60 -8.07 11.18 3.09
C PRO A 60 -7.66 12.14 4.21
N ARG A 61 -6.68 11.75 5.04
CA ARG A 61 -6.12 12.54 6.14
C ARG A 61 -4.93 13.39 5.72
N TRP A 62 -4.77 13.65 4.41
CA TRP A 62 -3.70 14.49 3.85
C TRP A 62 -3.49 15.79 4.65
N GLN A 63 -2.23 16.07 5.01
CA GLN A 63 -1.84 17.22 5.83
C GLN A 63 -1.24 18.37 5.01
N GLY A 64 -1.48 18.41 3.69
CA GLY A 64 -0.95 19.45 2.80
C GLY A 64 0.34 19.07 2.09
N THR A 65 1.19 18.23 2.69
CA THR A 65 2.41 17.69 2.07
C THR A 65 2.59 16.20 2.36
N VAL A 66 3.36 15.52 1.50
CA VAL A 66 3.70 14.09 1.68
C VAL A 66 4.48 13.89 2.98
N ALA A 67 5.45 14.77 3.26
CA ALA A 67 6.28 14.71 4.46
C ALA A 67 5.44 14.84 5.74
N ALA A 68 4.54 15.83 5.83
CA ALA A 68 3.68 16.02 6.99
C ALA A 68 2.70 14.86 7.17
N THR A 69 2.12 14.37 6.06
CA THR A 69 1.20 13.22 6.09
C THR A 69 1.92 11.95 6.52
N ARG A 70 3.16 11.73 6.05
CA ARG A 70 3.98 10.59 6.46
C ARG A 70 4.31 10.65 7.95
N ALA A 71 4.84 11.77 8.43
CA ALA A 71 5.22 11.93 9.83
C ALA A 71 4.04 11.67 10.79
N LYS A 72 2.81 12.01 10.39
CA LYS A 72 1.63 11.87 11.25
C LYS A 72 0.93 10.51 11.16
N TYR A 73 0.87 9.92 9.97
CA TYR A 73 0.01 8.74 9.72
C TYR A 73 0.74 7.52 9.13
N HIS A 74 1.96 7.71 8.61
CA HIS A 74 2.73 6.66 7.95
C HIS A 74 4.15 6.52 8.50
N ASP A 75 4.36 6.92 9.76
CA ASP A 75 5.63 6.77 10.46
C ASP A 75 5.84 5.32 10.90
N SER A 76 6.05 4.47 9.90
CA SER A 76 6.31 3.06 10.07
C SER A 76 7.27 2.58 9.00
N LYS A 77 8.16 1.66 9.37
CA LYS A 77 8.97 0.93 8.40
C LYS A 77 8.10 0.15 7.41
N PHE A 78 6.86 -0.19 7.79
CA PHE A 78 5.94 -0.98 6.97
C PHE A 78 5.06 -0.17 6.02
N SER A 79 5.22 1.15 5.95
CA SER A 79 4.52 2.01 4.99
C SER A 79 5.50 2.61 4.00
N LEU A 80 5.23 2.41 2.71
CA LEU A 80 6.01 2.99 1.61
C LEU A 80 5.56 4.41 1.24
N TYR A 81 4.49 4.92 1.86
CA TYR A 81 4.01 6.27 1.63
C TYR A 81 5.09 7.32 1.90
N GLY A 82 5.42 8.16 0.92
CA GLY A 82 6.50 9.14 1.01
C GLY A 82 7.91 8.59 0.91
N GLN A 83 8.08 7.30 0.62
CA GLN A 83 9.37 6.72 0.26
C GLN A 83 9.63 6.86 -1.24
N LYS A 84 10.91 6.93 -1.63
CA LYS A 84 11.31 6.92 -3.03
C LYS A 84 11.44 5.48 -3.51
N VAL A 85 10.58 5.08 -4.45
CA VAL A 85 10.59 3.76 -5.09
C VAL A 85 10.62 3.96 -6.60
N ASN A 86 11.51 3.28 -7.31
CA ASN A 86 11.68 3.41 -8.77
C ASN A 86 11.81 4.86 -9.25
N GLY A 87 12.52 5.69 -8.48
CA GLY A 87 12.75 7.09 -8.81
C GLY A 87 11.61 8.06 -8.44
N LYS A 88 10.45 7.58 -7.98
CA LYS A 88 9.27 8.39 -7.64
C LYS A 88 8.98 8.36 -6.14
N VAL A 89 8.53 9.48 -5.59
CA VAL A 89 8.07 9.55 -4.19
C VAL A 89 6.62 9.11 -4.14
N LEU A 90 6.33 8.06 -3.39
CA LEU A 90 4.98 7.49 -3.34
C LEU A 90 4.00 8.38 -2.58
N GLY A 91 2.78 8.51 -3.09
CA GLY A 91 1.75 9.38 -2.53
C GLY A 91 1.92 10.85 -2.88
N ASP A 92 2.89 11.21 -3.73
CA ASP A 92 3.09 12.56 -4.25
C ASP A 92 2.18 12.83 -5.46
N ILE A 93 0.88 12.72 -5.23
CA ILE A 93 -0.17 12.89 -6.25
C ILE A 93 -1.10 14.08 -5.95
N GLY A 94 -0.69 14.94 -5.02
CA GLY A 94 -1.47 16.09 -4.55
C GLY A 94 -2.58 15.74 -3.57
N ALA A 95 -3.49 16.69 -3.33
CA ALA A 95 -4.60 16.54 -2.39
C ALA A 95 -5.56 15.39 -2.79
N PRO A 96 -6.30 14.80 -1.84
CA PRO A 96 -7.31 13.79 -2.15
C PRO A 96 -8.34 14.31 -3.14
N LYS A 97 -8.64 13.51 -4.17
CA LYS A 97 -9.74 13.81 -5.09
C LYS A 97 -11.06 13.72 -4.33
N ALA A 98 -11.95 14.70 -4.53
CA ALA A 98 -13.32 14.60 -4.09
C ALA A 98 -13.95 13.34 -4.69
N ARG A 99 -14.63 12.55 -3.85
CA ARG A 99 -15.36 11.36 -4.29
C ARG A 99 -16.74 11.76 -4.80
#